data_AF-A0A5B0JYK4-F1
#
_entry.id   AF-A0A5B0JYK4-F1
#
_cell.length_a   1.000
_cell.length_b   1.000
_cell.length_c   1.000
_cell.angle_alpha   90.00
_cell.angle_beta   90.00
_cell.angle_gamma   90.00
#
_symmetry.space_group_name_H-M   'P 1'
#
loop_
_entity.id
_entity.type
_entity.pdbx_description
1 polymer ?
#
loop_
_entity_poly.entity_id
_entity_poly.type
_entity_poly.pdbx_seq_one_letter_code
_entity_poly.pdbx_strand_id
1 'polypeptide(L)'
;MSKLDEIQDSEKLEAESTKTLLQEADSYSVLAGESLLNKMENFVDGVFYVEYLVNNEETLSNLKIGTLDIGNHGREEMLRYGAEQPQIDLFNPGIIRHINIASKAVQNVIGKNDGTGGAQVSSAIMTLKNRQVVEDVIHFRKIVLSPDWNNNVLNQYYLNNTATRNLFPAEFAAQAVAHMVLHGNYAGIESYSEHIGEERFDLALAAYLRYLRTAESIFIALKDKNVLPYIKNAVGRIVDLGLLVNIPVLSFVKGQYDVIKEATNATSLLIFVRERQKALSEKIIESDVNAMGPVFLHDVYQSGEQFDILKKKLNALACGVFSSSERLIECFTVLPVNMRFILEQMQLQGQHIRMEGSVGIFASWFRDAEPDVVTNAENIHFLWSCLDDTQRETVLDELHDVLLERHIRIDSRIAIITRFHNELSFIEPEKAVERRAIAALFSASVDNVLLSQWLDRQTFSFSSWSPEDARTATSCIMNNSEIFPLICRNSQYIKNRMLPEKADVTEDSDTFPD
;
A
#
# COMPACT_ATOMS: atom_id res chain seq x y z
N MET A 1 26.73 -37.76 13.23
CA MET A 1 26.73 -37.12 14.55
C MET A 1 28.11 -36.62 14.91
N SER A 2 28.26 -35.31 15.05
CA SER A 2 29.52 -34.68 15.51
C SER A 2 29.62 -34.73 17.03
N LYS A 3 30.82 -34.54 17.61
CA LYS A 3 30.98 -34.41 19.07
C LYS A 3 30.18 -33.25 19.67
N LEU A 4 29.92 -32.21 18.87
CA LEU A 4 29.08 -31.07 19.27
C LEU A 4 27.59 -31.48 19.35
N ASP A 5 27.13 -32.35 18.45
CA ASP A 5 25.78 -32.93 18.54
C ASP A 5 25.68 -33.85 19.78
N GLU A 6 26.69 -34.69 20.01
CA GLU A 6 26.71 -35.61 21.17
C GLU A 6 26.70 -34.89 22.52
N ILE A 7 27.41 -33.75 22.64
CA ILE A 7 27.49 -33.04 23.92
C ILE A 7 26.21 -32.29 24.25
N GLN A 8 25.51 -31.70 23.26
CA GLN A 8 24.26 -30.99 23.53
C GLN A 8 23.11 -31.96 23.85
N ASP A 9 23.12 -33.17 23.28
CA ASP A 9 22.11 -34.20 23.52
C ASP A 9 22.34 -34.94 24.86
N SER A 10 23.42 -34.62 25.59
CA SER A 10 23.72 -35.21 26.88
C SER A 10 22.73 -34.76 27.96
N GLU A 11 22.20 -35.70 28.75
CA GLU A 11 21.36 -35.39 29.93
C GLU A 11 22.06 -34.50 30.96
N LYS A 12 23.41 -34.47 30.95
CA LYS A 12 24.22 -33.56 31.79
C LYS A 12 25.35 -32.95 30.97
N LEU A 13 25.36 -31.63 30.90
CA LEU A 13 26.43 -30.86 30.30
C LEU A 13 27.61 -30.77 31.28
N GLU A 14 28.70 -31.48 31.00
CA GLU A 14 29.93 -31.38 31.80
C GLU A 14 30.67 -30.08 31.45
N ALA A 15 30.59 -29.08 32.32
CA ALA A 15 31.02 -27.72 32.00
C ALA A 15 32.47 -27.58 31.48
N GLU A 16 33.43 -28.33 32.04
CA GLU A 16 34.84 -28.24 31.60
C GLU A 16 35.03 -28.90 30.24
N SER A 17 34.48 -30.10 30.06
CA SER A 17 34.47 -30.87 28.82
C SER A 17 33.83 -30.07 27.67
N THR A 18 32.71 -29.40 27.95
CA THR A 18 32.00 -28.54 26.99
C THR A 18 32.82 -27.33 26.59
N LYS A 19 33.47 -26.65 27.55
CA LYS A 19 34.32 -25.49 27.25
C LYS A 19 35.53 -25.87 26.39
N THR A 20 36.22 -26.97 26.71
CA THR A 20 37.35 -27.45 25.91
C THR A 20 36.89 -27.78 24.49
N LEU A 21 35.77 -28.47 24.34
CA LEU A 21 35.24 -28.82 23.02
C LEU A 21 34.86 -27.57 22.20
N LEU A 22 34.27 -26.55 22.82
CA LEU A 22 33.95 -25.29 22.13
C LEU A 22 35.19 -24.51 21.70
N GLN A 23 36.27 -24.52 22.50
CA GLN A 23 37.55 -23.90 22.13
C GLN A 23 38.24 -24.64 20.98
N GLU A 24 38.20 -25.97 20.98
CA GLU A 24 38.65 -26.78 19.86
C GLU A 24 37.81 -26.46 18.61
N ALA A 25 36.49 -26.43 18.76
CA ALA A 25 35.59 -26.15 17.65
C ALA A 25 35.81 -24.76 17.05
N ASP A 26 36.07 -23.75 17.89
CA ASP A 26 36.41 -22.40 17.44
C ASP A 26 37.71 -22.40 16.63
N SER A 27 38.75 -23.05 17.15
CA SER A 27 40.04 -23.17 16.46
C SER A 27 39.91 -23.89 15.10
N TYR A 28 39.14 -24.98 15.06
CA TYR A 28 38.90 -25.73 13.82
C TYR A 28 37.99 -24.99 12.84
N SER A 29 37.13 -24.08 13.30
CA SER A 29 36.29 -23.25 12.42
C SER A 29 37.13 -22.33 11.53
N VAL A 30 38.31 -21.91 12.01
CA VAL A 30 39.30 -21.18 11.18
C VAL A 30 39.77 -22.05 10.01
N LEU A 31 40.12 -23.30 10.28
CA LEU A 31 40.60 -24.24 9.27
C LEU A 31 39.49 -24.67 8.30
N ALA A 32 38.26 -24.78 8.80
CA ALA A 32 37.08 -25.11 8.00
C ALA A 32 36.60 -23.95 7.12
N GLY A 33 37.02 -22.70 7.41
CA GLY A 33 36.54 -21.49 6.73
C GLY A 33 35.11 -21.07 7.11
N GLU A 34 34.46 -21.80 8.01
CA GLU A 34 33.10 -21.57 8.47
C GLU A 34 32.91 -22.09 9.89
N SER A 35 31.87 -21.60 10.58
CA SER A 35 31.56 -22.04 11.95
C SER A 35 31.19 -23.51 11.98
N LEU A 36 31.82 -24.27 12.88
CA LEU A 36 31.45 -25.67 13.12
C LEU A 36 30.06 -25.84 13.73
N LEU A 37 29.50 -24.81 14.38
CA LEU A 37 28.10 -24.83 14.83
C LEU A 37 27.13 -24.93 13.65
N ASN A 38 27.48 -24.37 12.49
CA ASN A 38 26.67 -24.48 11.28
C ASN A 38 26.78 -25.85 10.59
N LYS A 39 27.70 -26.72 11.05
CA LYS A 39 27.88 -28.08 10.54
C LYS A 39 27.19 -29.15 11.39
N MET A 40 26.59 -28.74 12.50
CA MET A 40 25.82 -29.63 13.35
C MET A 40 24.62 -30.19 12.59
N GLU A 41 24.23 -31.41 12.93
CA GLU A 41 23.11 -32.09 12.28
C GLU A 41 21.77 -31.46 12.69
N ASN A 42 21.70 -31.02 13.94
CA ASN A 42 20.57 -30.32 14.51
C ASN A 42 20.91 -28.86 14.80
N PHE A 43 19.87 -28.02 14.88
CA PHE A 43 20.03 -26.68 15.45
C PHE A 43 20.57 -26.78 16.88
N VAL A 44 21.37 -25.78 17.28
CA VAL A 44 21.90 -25.69 18.64
C VAL A 44 20.75 -25.57 19.64
N ASP A 45 20.76 -26.43 20.65
CA ASP A 45 19.82 -26.41 21.77
C ASP A 45 19.79 -25.05 22.49
N GLY A 46 18.60 -24.65 22.93
CA GLY A 46 18.37 -23.36 23.59
C GLY A 46 19.07 -23.22 24.94
N VAL A 47 19.11 -24.30 25.74
CA VAL A 47 19.78 -24.30 27.05
C VAL A 47 21.28 -24.22 26.86
N PHE A 48 21.82 -25.07 25.98
CA PHE A 48 23.22 -25.07 25.60
C PHE A 48 23.69 -23.70 25.12
N TYR A 49 22.89 -23.05 24.25
CA TYR A 49 23.17 -21.71 23.75
C TYR A 49 23.31 -20.69 24.90
N VAL A 50 22.37 -20.69 25.85
CA VAL A 50 22.37 -19.74 26.96
C VAL A 50 23.52 -19.98 27.93
N GLU A 51 23.78 -21.23 28.30
CA GLU A 51 24.82 -21.57 29.28
C GLU A 51 26.24 -21.34 28.75
N TYR A 52 26.48 -21.67 27.48
CA TYR A 52 27.84 -21.77 26.94
C TYR A 52 28.17 -20.78 25.83
N LEU A 53 27.19 -20.23 25.11
CA LEU A 53 27.45 -19.40 23.92
C LEU A 53 27.12 -17.91 24.10
N VAL A 54 26.00 -17.56 24.73
CA VAL A 54 25.47 -16.18 24.81
C VAL A 54 26.50 -15.13 25.21
N ASN A 55 27.34 -15.42 26.21
CA ASN A 55 28.34 -14.48 26.73
C ASN A 55 29.77 -14.76 26.25
N ASN A 56 29.96 -15.69 25.32
CA ASN A 56 31.28 -16.11 24.83
C ASN A 56 31.52 -15.73 23.36
N GLU A 57 30.72 -14.82 22.78
CA GLU A 57 30.82 -14.38 21.38
C GLU A 57 32.20 -13.79 21.06
N GLU A 58 32.79 -13.00 21.96
CA GLU A 58 34.13 -12.42 21.76
C GLU A 58 35.23 -13.48 21.88
N THR A 59 35.10 -14.39 22.85
CA THR A 59 36.09 -15.44 23.11
C THR A 59 36.06 -16.59 22.10
N LEU A 60 34.91 -16.80 21.45
CA LEU A 60 34.66 -17.85 20.45
C LEU A 60 34.25 -17.20 19.12
N SER A 61 35.06 -16.24 18.65
CA SER A 61 34.73 -15.40 17.51
C SER A 61 34.59 -16.17 16.19
N ASN A 62 35.31 -17.29 16.04
CA ASN A 62 35.28 -18.10 14.81
C ASN A 62 34.03 -18.97 14.72
N LEU A 63 33.36 -19.22 15.86
CA LEU A 63 32.03 -19.87 15.89
C LEU A 63 30.90 -18.98 15.38
N LYS A 64 31.14 -17.67 15.14
CA LYS A 64 30.14 -16.73 14.60
C LYS A 64 28.80 -16.77 15.35
N ILE A 65 28.86 -16.85 16.68
CA ILE A 65 27.70 -16.99 17.58
C ILE A 65 26.65 -15.91 17.31
N GLY A 66 27.08 -14.69 16.97
CA GLY A 66 26.17 -13.57 16.77
C GLY A 66 25.23 -13.66 15.58
N THR A 67 25.54 -14.53 14.61
CA THR A 67 24.73 -14.78 13.41
C THR A 67 24.11 -16.18 13.40
N LEU A 68 24.28 -16.94 14.48
CA LEU A 68 23.78 -18.31 14.60
C LEU A 68 22.24 -18.32 14.59
N ASP A 69 21.62 -19.18 13.79
CA ASP A 69 20.20 -19.48 13.90
C ASP A 69 20.03 -20.73 14.76
N ILE A 70 19.36 -20.62 15.91
CA ILE A 70 19.08 -21.74 16.83
C ILE A 70 17.70 -22.38 16.57
N GLY A 71 17.04 -21.99 15.47
CA GLY A 71 15.72 -22.52 15.11
C GLY A 71 14.61 -22.08 16.07
N ASN A 72 13.36 -22.49 15.79
CA ASN A 72 12.23 -22.12 16.65
C ASN A 72 12.18 -22.90 17.96
N HIS A 73 12.66 -24.15 17.95
CA HIS A 73 12.68 -25.00 19.14
C HIS A 73 13.71 -24.50 20.16
N GLY A 74 14.96 -24.29 19.72
CA GLY A 74 16.00 -23.71 20.57
C GLY A 74 15.63 -22.32 21.10
N ARG A 75 14.92 -21.48 20.33
CA ARG A 75 14.35 -20.22 20.84
C ARG A 75 13.31 -20.43 21.96
N GLU A 76 12.45 -21.44 21.86
CA GLU A 76 11.47 -21.78 22.91
C GLU A 76 12.18 -22.24 24.19
N GLU A 77 13.16 -23.13 24.06
CA GLU A 77 13.96 -23.66 25.17
C GLU A 77 14.79 -22.57 25.85
N MET A 78 15.46 -21.72 25.05
CA MET A 78 16.19 -20.54 25.51
C MET A 78 15.31 -19.65 26.39
N LEU A 79 14.08 -19.38 25.96
CA LEU A 79 13.13 -18.54 26.70
C LEU A 79 12.62 -19.21 27.98
N ARG A 80 12.30 -20.50 27.93
CA ARG A 80 11.87 -21.27 29.12
C ARG A 80 12.99 -21.31 30.17
N TYR A 81 14.20 -21.65 29.75
CA TYR A 81 15.36 -21.70 30.63
C TYR A 81 15.68 -20.31 31.22
N GLY A 82 15.67 -19.26 30.39
CA GLY A 82 15.85 -17.89 30.85
C GLY A 82 14.78 -17.41 31.85
N ALA A 83 13.54 -17.88 31.71
CA ALA A 83 12.46 -17.59 32.66
C ALA A 83 12.68 -18.23 34.04
N GLU A 84 13.23 -19.45 34.07
CA GLU A 84 13.48 -20.23 35.29
C GLU A 84 14.71 -19.75 36.07
N GLN A 85 15.77 -19.35 35.36
CA GLN A 85 17.07 -19.03 35.94
C GLN A 85 17.16 -17.56 36.39
N PRO A 86 17.33 -17.25 37.69
CA PRO A 86 17.25 -15.88 38.23
C PRO A 86 18.17 -14.87 37.51
N GLN A 87 19.44 -15.24 37.31
CA GLN A 87 20.50 -14.41 36.75
C GLN A 87 20.40 -14.11 35.25
N ILE A 88 19.53 -14.81 34.53
CA ILE A 88 19.48 -14.71 33.06
C ILE A 88 18.56 -13.57 32.65
N ASP A 89 19.13 -12.54 32.02
CA ASP A 89 18.36 -11.40 31.51
C ASP A 89 17.81 -11.68 30.11
N LEU A 90 16.48 -11.61 29.97
CA LEU A 90 15.82 -11.73 28.67
C LEU A 90 16.27 -10.66 27.68
N PHE A 91 16.68 -9.49 28.18
CA PHE A 91 17.15 -8.37 27.36
C PHE A 91 18.65 -8.42 27.07
N ASN A 92 19.36 -9.47 27.51
CA ASN A 92 20.74 -9.71 27.11
C ASN A 92 20.84 -9.69 25.57
N PRO A 93 21.79 -8.95 24.97
CA PRO A 93 21.92 -8.86 23.51
C PRO A 93 22.01 -10.21 22.79
N GLY A 94 22.66 -11.21 23.39
CA GLY A 94 22.75 -12.58 22.85
C GLY A 94 21.42 -13.34 22.87
N ILE A 95 20.53 -13.04 23.82
CA ILE A 95 19.19 -13.66 23.91
C ILE A 95 18.22 -12.89 23.03
N ILE A 96 18.09 -11.58 23.27
CA ILE A 96 17.02 -10.79 22.67
C ILE A 96 17.13 -10.75 21.15
N ARG A 97 18.34 -10.81 20.55
CA ARG A 97 18.53 -10.82 19.09
C ARG A 97 17.73 -11.90 18.37
N HIS A 98 17.43 -13.03 19.02
CA HIS A 98 16.64 -14.12 18.45
C HIS A 98 15.13 -13.89 18.48
N ILE A 99 14.66 -12.85 19.16
CA ILE A 99 13.24 -12.59 19.39
C ILE A 99 12.73 -11.57 18.38
N ASN A 100 12.04 -12.06 17.36
CA ASN A 100 11.35 -11.20 16.39
C ASN A 100 9.93 -10.90 16.85
N ILE A 101 9.32 -9.84 16.31
CA ILE A 101 7.90 -9.55 16.53
C ILE A 101 7.06 -10.74 16.07
N ALA A 102 6.01 -11.08 16.83
CA ALA A 102 5.13 -12.22 16.57
C ALA A 102 5.91 -13.55 16.42
N SER A 103 6.97 -13.73 17.21
CA SER A 103 7.74 -14.97 17.24
C SER A 103 6.89 -16.15 17.72
N LYS A 104 6.93 -17.27 16.98
CA LYS A 104 6.27 -18.52 17.37
C LYS A 104 6.77 -19.05 18.71
N ALA A 105 8.07 -18.89 19.01
CA ALA A 105 8.63 -19.30 20.29
C ALA A 105 7.98 -18.53 21.44
N VAL A 106 7.87 -17.20 21.32
CA VAL A 106 7.19 -16.35 22.30
C VAL A 106 5.72 -16.75 22.45
N GLN A 107 5.01 -16.95 21.34
CA GLN A 107 3.61 -17.40 21.34
C GLN A 107 3.44 -18.74 22.06
N ASN A 108 4.35 -19.70 21.85
CA ASN A 108 4.30 -21.01 22.48
C ASN A 108 4.58 -20.95 23.98
N VAL A 109 5.62 -20.21 24.39
CA VAL A 109 5.98 -20.05 25.81
C VAL A 109 4.83 -19.43 26.57
N ILE A 110 4.19 -18.39 26.03
CA ILE A 110 3.07 -17.71 26.69
C ILE A 110 1.76 -18.52 26.58
N GLY A 111 1.51 -19.14 25.43
CA GLY A 111 0.20 -19.73 25.09
C GLY A 111 -0.07 -21.10 25.71
N LYS A 112 0.96 -21.85 26.12
CA LYS A 112 0.78 -23.19 26.68
C LYS A 112 0.18 -23.21 28.09
N ASN A 113 0.11 -22.07 28.81
CA ASN A 113 -0.48 -21.94 30.16
C ASN A 113 -0.06 -23.08 31.12
N ASP A 114 1.08 -23.71 30.86
CA ASP A 114 1.62 -24.89 31.53
C ASP A 114 2.47 -24.50 32.76
N GLY A 115 2.38 -23.25 33.21
CA GLY A 115 3.22 -22.70 34.28
C GLY A 115 4.59 -22.19 33.80
N THR A 116 4.76 -22.00 32.49
CA THR A 116 6.00 -21.60 31.77
C THR A 116 6.70 -20.31 32.19
N GLY A 117 6.13 -19.53 33.09
CA GLY A 117 6.88 -18.45 33.73
C GLY A 117 7.95 -18.96 34.70
N GLY A 118 7.85 -20.21 35.14
CA GLY A 118 8.61 -20.69 36.29
C GLY A 118 8.19 -19.98 37.58
N ALA A 119 8.76 -20.42 38.70
CA ALA A 119 8.48 -19.84 40.01
C ALA A 119 8.88 -18.34 40.07
N GLN A 120 9.91 -17.94 39.34
CA GLN A 120 10.44 -16.58 39.35
C GLN A 120 9.50 -15.56 38.70
N VAL A 121 9.02 -15.83 37.47
CA VAL A 121 8.03 -14.94 36.82
C VAL A 121 6.76 -14.83 37.65
N SER A 122 6.31 -15.96 38.22
CA SER A 122 5.11 -16.01 39.06
C SER A 122 5.28 -15.17 40.33
N SER A 123 6.46 -15.21 40.96
CA SER A 123 6.79 -14.37 42.11
C SER A 123 6.85 -12.89 41.73
N ALA A 124 7.48 -12.54 40.61
CA ALA A 124 7.61 -11.16 40.16
C ALA A 124 6.26 -10.53 39.82
N ILE A 125 5.38 -11.23 39.10
CA ILE A 125 4.03 -10.72 38.78
C ILE A 125 3.17 -10.57 40.04
N MET A 126 3.28 -11.48 41.01
CA MET A 126 2.55 -11.38 42.28
C MET A 126 3.05 -10.18 43.11
N THR A 127 4.36 -9.94 43.11
CA THR A 127 4.96 -8.76 43.76
C THR A 127 4.42 -7.46 43.15
N LEU A 128 4.35 -7.38 41.81
CA LEU A 128 3.73 -6.25 41.11
C LEU A 128 2.24 -6.06 41.50
N LYS A 129 1.46 -7.14 41.49
CA LYS A 129 0.02 -7.12 41.82
C LYS A 129 -0.23 -6.74 43.29
N ASN A 130 0.64 -7.17 44.19
CA ASN A 130 0.62 -6.80 45.60
C ASN A 130 1.15 -5.38 45.87
N ARG A 131 1.54 -4.65 44.81
CA ARG A 131 2.11 -3.29 44.89
C ARG A 131 3.39 -3.24 45.73
N GLN A 132 4.11 -4.36 45.77
CA GLN A 132 5.41 -4.47 46.40
C GLN A 132 6.50 -4.09 45.38
N VAL A 133 7.66 -3.69 45.89
CA VAL A 133 8.80 -3.33 45.06
C VAL A 133 9.40 -4.58 44.41
N VAL A 134 9.59 -4.55 43.10
CA VAL A 134 10.43 -5.53 42.39
C VAL A 134 11.84 -4.95 42.33
N GLU A 135 12.73 -5.44 43.20
CA GLU A 135 14.06 -4.83 43.40
C GLU A 135 15.06 -5.10 42.27
N ASP A 136 14.84 -6.17 41.49
CA ASP A 136 15.71 -6.58 40.40
C ASP A 136 15.04 -6.37 39.05
N VAL A 137 15.71 -5.62 38.18
CA VAL A 137 15.25 -5.34 36.81
C VAL A 137 15.15 -6.61 35.96
N ILE A 138 16.00 -7.61 36.21
CA ILE A 138 15.97 -8.89 35.48
C ILE A 138 14.66 -9.63 35.78
N HIS A 139 14.27 -9.69 37.05
CA HIS A 139 12.99 -10.28 37.46
C HIS A 139 11.81 -9.46 36.93
N PHE A 140 11.91 -8.14 36.95
CA PHE A 140 10.88 -7.26 36.38
C PHE A 140 10.67 -7.52 34.88
N ARG A 141 11.75 -7.60 34.09
CA ARG A 141 11.68 -7.89 32.64
C ARG A 141 10.98 -9.20 32.32
N LYS A 142 11.17 -10.22 33.16
CA LYS A 142 10.57 -11.55 32.97
C LYS A 142 9.05 -11.58 33.12
N ILE A 143 8.44 -10.56 33.73
CA ILE A 143 6.98 -10.46 33.89
C ILE A 143 6.25 -10.59 32.54
N VAL A 144 6.84 -10.17 31.43
CA VAL A 144 6.19 -10.27 30.10
C VAL A 144 5.96 -11.70 29.61
N LEU A 145 6.63 -12.70 30.21
CA LEU A 145 6.37 -14.11 29.95
C LEU A 145 5.22 -14.66 30.82
N SER A 146 4.71 -13.87 31.77
CA SER A 146 3.64 -14.30 32.67
C SER A 146 2.31 -14.47 31.92
N PRO A 147 1.57 -15.56 32.15
CA PRO A 147 0.18 -15.67 31.72
C PRO A 147 -0.69 -14.52 32.22
N ASP A 148 -0.43 -14.02 33.44
CA ASP A 148 -1.23 -12.95 34.03
C ASP A 148 -1.04 -11.61 33.31
N TRP A 149 0.20 -11.27 32.94
CA TRP A 149 0.51 -10.08 32.14
C TRP A 149 -0.09 -10.18 30.74
N ASN A 150 -0.06 -11.37 30.14
CA ASN A 150 -0.57 -11.55 28.78
C ASN A 150 -2.10 -11.58 28.67
N ASN A 151 -2.81 -11.96 29.72
CA ASN A 151 -4.25 -12.20 29.67
C ASN A 151 -5.09 -11.21 30.48
N ASN A 152 -4.50 -10.35 31.33
CA ASN A 152 -5.24 -9.41 32.16
C ASN A 152 -4.75 -7.97 32.01
N VAL A 153 -5.69 -7.01 32.10
CA VAL A 153 -5.36 -5.58 32.18
C VAL A 153 -4.81 -5.25 33.57
N LEU A 154 -3.62 -4.62 33.64
CA LEU A 154 -2.88 -4.40 34.88
C LEU A 154 -2.55 -2.93 35.15
N ASN A 155 -3.13 -1.99 34.38
CA ASN A 155 -2.80 -0.57 34.43
C ASN A 155 -2.85 0.00 35.86
N GLN A 156 -3.85 -0.39 36.65
CA GLN A 156 -4.00 0.05 38.05
C GLN A 156 -2.85 -0.42 38.96
N TYR A 157 -2.22 -1.57 38.67
CA TYR A 157 -1.06 -2.02 39.44
C TYR A 157 0.19 -1.21 39.10
N TYR A 158 0.39 -0.86 37.83
CA TYR A 158 1.48 0.03 37.42
C TYR A 158 1.32 1.44 38.01
N LEU A 159 0.13 2.04 37.92
CA LEU A 159 -0.12 3.40 38.44
C LEU A 159 0.14 3.53 39.94
N ASN A 160 -0.02 2.43 40.70
CA ASN A 160 0.11 2.42 42.16
C ASN A 160 1.45 1.86 42.67
N ASN A 161 2.39 1.43 41.81
CA ASN A 161 3.69 0.87 42.22
C ASN A 161 4.82 1.91 42.10
N THR A 162 4.77 2.94 42.95
CA THR A 162 5.76 4.03 42.94
C THR A 162 7.17 3.56 43.32
N ALA A 163 7.29 2.55 44.17
CA ALA A 163 8.59 2.05 44.63
C ALA A 163 9.41 1.45 43.47
N THR A 164 8.81 0.59 42.65
CA THR A 164 9.49 0.01 41.47
C THR A 164 9.75 1.09 40.41
N ARG A 165 8.79 2.00 40.19
CA ARG A 165 8.97 3.16 39.29
C ARG A 165 10.19 4.00 39.69
N ASN A 166 10.40 4.26 40.97
CA ASN A 166 11.54 5.06 41.44
C ASN A 166 12.89 4.37 41.23
N LEU A 167 12.94 3.03 41.29
CA LEU A 167 14.16 2.27 41.02
C LEU A 167 14.51 2.26 39.52
N PHE A 168 13.51 2.05 38.66
CA PHE A 168 13.72 1.89 37.22
C PHE A 168 12.72 2.73 36.39
N PRO A 169 12.80 4.08 36.38
CA PRO A 169 11.74 4.93 35.80
C PRO A 169 11.40 4.61 34.34
N ALA A 170 12.42 4.65 33.46
CA ALA A 170 12.26 4.41 32.03
C ALA A 170 11.84 2.96 31.73
N GLU A 171 12.43 1.99 32.42
CA GLU A 171 12.10 0.56 32.25
C GLU A 171 10.65 0.26 32.68
N PHE A 172 10.24 0.83 33.83
CA PHE A 172 8.90 0.69 34.37
C PHE A 172 7.87 1.28 33.43
N ALA A 173 8.11 2.51 32.96
CA ALA A 173 7.26 3.16 31.97
C ALA A 173 7.19 2.35 30.67
N ALA A 174 8.31 1.82 30.18
CA ALA A 174 8.36 1.01 28.97
C ALA A 174 7.53 -0.28 29.09
N GLN A 175 7.66 -1.02 30.19
CA GLN A 175 6.85 -2.23 30.41
C GLN A 175 5.36 -1.89 30.57
N ALA A 176 5.03 -0.80 31.28
CA ALA A 176 3.66 -0.33 31.45
C ALA A 176 3.02 0.06 30.10
N VAL A 177 3.72 0.82 29.26
CA VAL A 177 3.26 1.22 27.93
C VAL A 177 3.14 0.01 27.00
N ALA A 178 4.10 -0.93 27.02
CA ALA A 178 3.99 -2.18 26.27
C ALA A 178 2.75 -3.00 26.67
N HIS A 179 2.44 -3.02 27.98
CA HIS A 179 1.23 -3.65 28.51
C HIS A 179 -0.05 -2.97 28.03
N MET A 180 -0.08 -1.63 28.04
CA MET A 180 -1.19 -0.85 27.51
C MET A 180 -1.39 -1.10 26.01
N VAL A 181 -0.31 -1.19 25.24
CA VAL A 181 -0.33 -1.56 23.82
C VAL A 181 -0.91 -2.95 23.64
N LEU A 182 -0.41 -3.96 24.37
CA LEU A 182 -0.89 -5.33 24.31
C LEU A 182 -2.42 -5.42 24.44
N HIS A 183 -2.99 -4.73 25.44
CA HIS A 183 -4.41 -4.82 25.77
C HIS A 183 -5.29 -3.76 25.08
N GLY A 184 -4.71 -2.82 24.34
CA GLY A 184 -5.44 -1.68 23.78
C GLY A 184 -6.11 -0.80 24.85
N ASN A 185 -5.59 -0.80 26.09
CA ASN A 185 -6.13 -0.03 27.20
C ASN A 185 -5.10 1.02 27.64
N TYR A 186 -5.33 2.26 27.23
CA TYR A 186 -4.40 3.38 27.44
C TYR A 186 -4.76 4.27 28.63
N ALA A 187 -5.63 3.79 29.54
CA ALA A 187 -6.00 4.56 30.72
C ALA A 187 -4.78 4.86 31.61
N GLY A 188 -4.50 6.14 31.85
CA GLY A 188 -3.39 6.60 32.68
C GLY A 188 -2.06 6.77 31.95
N ILE A 189 -2.02 6.63 30.61
CA ILE A 189 -0.79 6.73 29.81
C ILE A 189 -0.06 8.07 29.99
N GLU A 190 -0.80 9.15 30.26
CA GLU A 190 -0.28 10.50 30.53
C GLU A 190 0.71 10.55 31.71
N SER A 191 0.61 9.59 32.64
CA SER A 191 1.52 9.44 33.78
C SER A 191 2.97 9.13 33.38
N TYR A 192 3.19 8.74 32.12
CA TYR A 192 4.50 8.38 31.55
C TYR A 192 4.99 9.39 30.51
N SER A 193 4.30 10.53 30.34
CA SER A 193 4.61 11.53 29.30
C SER A 193 6.03 12.10 29.38
N GLU A 194 6.63 12.12 30.57
CA GLU A 194 8.01 12.57 30.80
C GLU A 194 9.07 11.72 30.07
N HIS A 195 8.74 10.48 29.69
CA HIS A 195 9.65 9.57 29.00
C HIS A 195 9.58 9.64 27.47
N ILE A 196 8.67 10.46 26.91
CA ILE A 196 8.55 10.61 25.46
C ILE A 196 9.86 11.17 24.90
N GLY A 197 10.48 10.42 23.97
CA GLY A 197 11.75 10.77 23.35
C GLY A 197 12.99 10.48 24.20
N GLU A 198 12.84 9.83 25.36
CA GLU A 198 13.97 9.33 26.15
C GLU A 198 14.51 8.03 25.53
N GLU A 199 15.79 8.03 25.14
CA GLU A 199 16.42 6.87 24.47
C GLU A 199 16.37 5.58 25.30
N ARG A 200 16.54 5.66 26.63
CA ARG A 200 16.48 4.48 27.50
C ARG A 200 15.08 3.86 27.52
N PHE A 201 14.05 4.69 27.55
CA PHE A 201 12.66 4.26 27.46
C PHE A 201 12.38 3.65 26.09
N ASP A 202 12.79 4.30 25.00
CA ASP A 202 12.58 3.81 23.63
C ASP A 202 13.27 2.45 23.39
N LEU A 203 14.48 2.25 23.94
CA LEU A 203 15.20 0.97 23.88
C LEU A 203 14.49 -0.13 24.67
N ALA A 204 14.09 0.15 25.91
CA ALA A 204 13.37 -0.81 26.74
C ALA A 204 12.00 -1.16 26.14
N LEU A 205 11.27 -0.16 25.63
CA LEU A 205 9.97 -0.38 25.00
C LEU A 205 10.11 -1.21 23.73
N ALA A 206 11.11 -0.92 22.89
CA ALA A 206 11.39 -1.73 21.72
C ALA A 206 11.67 -3.20 22.10
N ALA A 207 12.38 -3.43 23.21
CA ALA A 207 12.61 -4.77 23.74
C ALA A 207 11.31 -5.44 24.20
N TYR A 208 10.49 -4.78 25.00
CA TYR A 208 9.21 -5.32 25.49
C TYR A 208 8.23 -5.65 24.35
N LEU A 209 8.12 -4.79 23.34
CA LEU A 209 7.21 -5.01 22.21
C LEU A 209 7.54 -6.30 21.42
N ARG A 210 8.78 -6.77 21.45
CA ARG A 210 9.20 -8.04 20.81
C ARG A 210 8.61 -9.28 21.47
N TYR A 211 8.23 -9.18 22.75
CA TYR A 211 7.62 -10.26 23.51
C TYR A 211 6.09 -10.29 23.38
N LEU A 212 5.49 -9.39 22.59
CA LEU A 212 4.07 -9.47 22.29
C LEU A 212 3.77 -10.68 21.40
N ARG A 213 2.67 -11.37 21.70
CA ARG A 213 2.22 -12.54 20.94
C ARG A 213 1.88 -12.19 19.50
N THR A 214 1.37 -10.99 19.24
CA THR A 214 0.96 -10.54 17.91
C THR A 214 1.46 -9.11 17.64
N ALA A 215 1.61 -8.78 16.36
CA ALA A 215 1.96 -7.42 15.93
C ALA A 215 0.74 -6.49 15.81
N GLU A 216 -0.47 -7.05 15.83
CA GLU A 216 -1.71 -6.32 15.54
C GLU A 216 -1.97 -5.17 16.52
N SER A 217 -1.73 -5.41 17.81
CA SER A 217 -1.86 -4.41 18.86
C SER A 217 -0.93 -3.21 18.64
N ILE A 218 0.28 -3.43 18.11
CA ILE A 218 1.22 -2.37 17.74
C ILE A 218 0.63 -1.52 16.62
N PHE A 219 0.08 -2.14 15.57
CA PHE A 219 -0.52 -1.41 14.45
C PHE A 219 -1.75 -0.60 14.84
N ILE A 220 -2.57 -1.13 15.75
CA ILE A 220 -3.70 -0.39 16.33
C ILE A 220 -3.18 0.82 17.12
N ALA A 221 -2.17 0.62 17.96
CA ALA A 221 -1.61 1.68 18.78
C ALA A 221 -0.95 2.81 17.96
N LEU A 222 -0.32 2.49 16.81
CA LEU A 222 0.27 3.49 15.92
C LEU A 222 -0.78 4.43 15.29
N LYS A 223 -2.02 3.97 15.14
CA LYS A 223 -3.13 4.79 14.63
C LYS A 223 -3.73 5.70 15.69
N ASP A 224 -3.51 5.41 16.98
CA ASP A 224 -4.03 6.21 18.08
C ASP A 224 -3.14 7.42 18.34
N LYS A 225 -3.69 8.62 18.14
CA LYS A 225 -2.98 9.89 18.30
C LYS A 225 -2.48 10.13 19.73
N ASN A 226 -3.14 9.58 20.74
CA ASN A 226 -2.76 9.73 22.14
C ASN A 226 -1.59 8.83 22.52
N VAL A 227 -1.44 7.69 21.83
CA VAL A 227 -0.43 6.66 22.12
C VAL A 227 0.79 6.79 21.23
N LEU A 228 0.58 7.24 19.99
CA LEU A 228 1.62 7.40 18.98
C LEU A 228 2.91 8.08 19.49
N PRO A 229 2.85 9.20 20.26
CA PRO A 229 4.06 9.85 20.78
C PRO A 229 4.95 8.93 21.63
N TYR A 230 4.36 7.97 22.35
CA TYR A 230 5.06 7.05 23.24
C TYR A 230 5.73 5.89 22.50
N ILE A 231 5.19 5.47 21.36
CA ILE A 231 5.61 4.20 20.74
C ILE A 231 6.36 4.37 19.42
N LYS A 232 6.22 5.50 18.74
CA LYS A 232 6.72 5.68 17.36
C LYS A 232 8.23 5.44 17.21
N ASN A 233 9.02 5.86 18.19
CA ASN A 233 10.48 5.72 18.14
C ASN A 233 10.89 4.26 18.36
N ALA A 234 10.32 3.61 19.38
CA ALA A 234 10.53 2.19 19.65
C ALA A 234 10.13 1.30 18.47
N VAL A 235 8.98 1.57 17.84
CA VAL A 235 8.54 0.84 16.64
C VAL A 235 9.45 1.14 15.45
N GLY A 236 9.83 2.40 15.22
CA GLY A 236 10.78 2.75 14.16
C GLY A 236 12.09 1.97 14.28
N ARG A 237 12.61 1.83 15.49
CA ARG A 237 13.80 1.01 15.78
C ARG A 237 13.58 -0.48 15.47
N ILE A 238 12.44 -1.05 15.85
CA ILE A 238 12.09 -2.45 15.53
C ILE A 238 12.11 -2.68 14.02
N VAL A 239 11.60 -1.71 13.25
CA VAL A 239 11.60 -1.75 11.78
C VAL A 239 13.01 -1.69 11.23
N ASP A 240 13.82 -0.72 11.68
CA ASP A 240 15.20 -0.54 11.19
C ASP A 240 16.12 -1.72 11.56
N LEU A 241 15.81 -2.43 12.65
CA LEU A 241 16.46 -3.69 13.03
C LEU A 241 15.97 -4.91 12.23
N GLY A 242 14.99 -4.75 11.33
CA GLY A 242 14.47 -5.83 10.49
C GLY A 242 13.62 -6.86 11.24
N LEU A 243 13.10 -6.56 12.44
CA LEU A 243 12.50 -7.55 13.35
C LEU A 243 11.05 -7.94 13.01
N LEU A 244 10.51 -7.46 11.89
CA LEU A 244 9.13 -7.74 11.46
C LEU A 244 8.99 -9.09 10.75
N VAL A 245 10.07 -9.86 10.55
CA VAL A 245 10.13 -11.02 9.62
C VAL A 245 8.98 -12.02 9.68
N ASN A 246 8.36 -12.24 10.84
CA ASN A 246 7.26 -13.20 10.99
C ASN A 246 5.89 -12.67 10.55
N ILE A 247 5.77 -11.37 10.24
CA ILE A 247 4.53 -10.78 9.78
C ILE A 247 4.23 -11.26 8.35
N PRO A 248 3.00 -11.69 8.05
CA PRO A 248 2.62 -12.06 6.68
C PRO A 248 2.76 -10.87 5.73
N VAL A 249 3.61 -11.01 4.71
CA VAL A 249 3.93 -9.92 3.78
C VAL A 249 2.69 -9.38 3.04
N LEU A 250 1.72 -10.25 2.73
CA LEU A 250 0.47 -9.81 2.08
C LEU A 250 -0.39 -8.92 2.99
N SER A 251 -0.55 -9.30 4.27
CA SER A 251 -1.26 -8.48 5.25
C SER A 251 -0.53 -7.15 5.48
N PHE A 252 0.81 -7.18 5.41
CA PHE A 252 1.63 -6.01 5.61
C PHE A 252 1.44 -4.96 4.51
N VAL A 253 1.50 -5.36 3.24
CA VAL A 253 1.33 -4.43 2.09
C VAL A 253 -0.11 -3.91 1.93
N LYS A 254 -1.09 -4.55 2.57
CA LYS A 254 -2.50 -4.13 2.58
C LYS A 254 -2.83 -2.99 3.56
N GLY A 255 -1.83 -2.41 4.20
CA GLY A 255 -2.00 -1.18 4.98
C GLY A 255 -1.17 -1.07 6.25
N GLN A 256 -0.52 -2.13 6.72
CA GLN A 256 0.40 -2.02 7.86
C GLN A 256 1.67 -1.23 7.47
N TYR A 257 2.10 -1.35 6.20
CA TYR A 257 3.18 -0.53 5.64
C TYR A 257 2.89 0.96 5.82
N ASP A 258 1.75 1.43 5.31
CA ASP A 258 1.35 2.83 5.32
C ASP A 258 1.28 3.37 6.76
N VAL A 259 0.68 2.61 7.67
CA VAL A 259 0.60 2.96 9.10
C VAL A 259 1.98 3.20 9.69
N ILE A 260 2.94 2.31 9.44
CA ILE A 260 4.30 2.48 9.98
C ILE A 260 5.02 3.64 9.31
N LYS A 261 4.88 3.77 7.99
CA LYS A 261 5.54 4.81 7.20
C LYS A 261 5.10 6.21 7.62
N GLU A 262 3.81 6.39 7.90
CA GLU A 262 3.24 7.66 8.34
C GLU A 262 3.55 7.95 9.82
N ALA A 263 3.60 6.92 10.66
CA ALA A 263 3.78 7.06 12.10
C ALA A 263 5.25 7.20 12.54
N THR A 264 6.19 6.68 11.76
CA THR A 264 7.60 6.51 12.18
C THR A 264 8.58 7.07 11.16
N ASN A 265 9.80 7.38 11.61
CA ASN A 265 10.89 7.80 10.74
C ASN A 265 11.72 6.60 10.21
N ALA A 266 11.14 5.41 10.16
CA ALA A 266 11.86 4.21 9.76
C ALA A 266 12.38 4.33 8.32
N THR A 267 13.65 3.99 8.13
CA THR A 267 14.35 4.21 6.84
C THR A 267 14.27 3.00 5.91
N SER A 268 14.06 1.82 6.48
CA SER A 268 14.26 0.54 5.79
C SER A 268 12.99 -0.28 5.54
N LEU A 269 11.81 0.35 5.59
CA LEU A 269 10.52 -0.38 5.57
C LEU A 269 10.31 -1.26 4.31
N LEU A 270 10.79 -0.81 3.14
CA LEU A 270 10.70 -1.58 1.89
C LEU A 270 11.56 -2.85 1.88
N ILE A 271 12.66 -2.91 2.66
CA ILE A 271 13.56 -4.08 2.69
C ILE A 271 12.79 -5.35 3.04
N PHE A 272 11.83 -5.23 3.97
CA PHE A 272 10.94 -6.30 4.39
C PHE A 272 10.18 -6.97 3.24
N VAL A 273 9.75 -6.17 2.26
CA VAL A 273 9.02 -6.63 1.08
C VAL A 273 9.99 -7.09 -0.01
N ARG A 274 11.11 -6.39 -0.19
CA ARG A 274 12.12 -6.68 -1.22
C ARG A 274 12.60 -8.13 -1.16
N GLU A 275 12.90 -8.63 0.03
CA GLU A 275 13.40 -9.99 0.24
C GLU A 275 12.34 -11.07 -0.02
N ARG A 276 11.05 -10.70 0.02
CA ARG A 276 9.90 -11.60 -0.17
C ARG A 276 9.11 -11.35 -1.44
N GLN A 277 9.57 -10.43 -2.29
CA GLN A 277 8.81 -9.95 -3.43
C GLN A 277 8.43 -11.07 -4.40
N LYS A 278 9.30 -12.08 -4.58
CA LYS A 278 9.02 -13.23 -5.44
C LYS A 278 7.83 -14.05 -4.92
N ALA A 279 7.90 -14.48 -3.66
CA ALA A 279 6.82 -15.24 -3.01
C ALA A 279 5.52 -14.44 -2.89
N LEU A 280 5.62 -13.11 -2.73
CA LEU A 280 4.46 -12.22 -2.75
C LEU A 280 3.84 -12.15 -4.17
N SER A 281 4.66 -11.96 -5.20
CA SER A 281 4.21 -11.83 -6.60
C SER A 281 3.53 -13.10 -7.13
N GLU A 282 3.95 -14.27 -6.65
CA GLU A 282 3.32 -15.55 -6.99
C GLU A 282 1.90 -15.71 -6.40
N LYS A 283 1.58 -14.97 -5.32
CA LYS A 283 0.32 -15.13 -4.56
C LYS A 283 -0.70 -14.01 -4.77
N ILE A 284 -0.26 -12.79 -5.11
CA ILE A 284 -1.17 -11.64 -5.26
C ILE A 284 -2.18 -11.90 -6.39
N ILE A 285 -3.44 -11.60 -6.08
CA ILE A 285 -4.55 -11.51 -7.03
C ILE A 285 -5.08 -10.08 -7.15
N GLU A 286 -6.00 -9.86 -8.09
CA GLU A 286 -6.56 -8.54 -8.38
C GLU A 286 -7.20 -7.85 -7.16
N SER A 287 -8.01 -8.59 -6.38
CA SER A 287 -8.65 -8.05 -5.17
C SER A 287 -7.64 -7.65 -4.09
N ASP A 288 -6.46 -8.26 -4.07
CA ASP A 288 -5.40 -7.87 -3.15
C ASP A 288 -4.81 -6.52 -3.53
N VAL A 289 -4.62 -6.25 -4.83
CA VAL A 289 -4.08 -4.98 -5.35
C VAL A 289 -5.00 -3.82 -4.95
N ASN A 290 -6.32 -4.01 -5.05
CA ASN A 290 -7.29 -3.01 -4.62
C ASN A 290 -7.25 -2.72 -3.11
N ALA A 291 -6.76 -3.68 -2.32
CA ALA A 291 -6.60 -3.54 -0.87
C ALA A 291 -5.18 -3.10 -0.46
N MET A 292 -4.25 -2.93 -1.39
CA MET A 292 -2.89 -2.46 -1.06
C MET A 292 -2.91 -1.02 -0.56
N GLY A 293 -1.98 -0.71 0.35
CA GLY A 293 -1.78 0.65 0.83
C GLY A 293 -1.32 1.58 -0.29
N PRO A 294 -1.93 2.77 -0.47
CA PRO A 294 -1.51 3.73 -1.48
C PRO A 294 -0.07 4.21 -1.27
N VAL A 295 0.38 4.40 -0.02
CA VAL A 295 1.76 4.84 0.27
C VAL A 295 2.74 3.74 -0.11
N PHE A 296 2.41 2.49 0.20
CA PHE A 296 3.20 1.33 -0.25
C PHE A 296 3.35 1.28 -1.77
N LEU A 297 2.25 1.37 -2.52
CA LEU A 297 2.29 1.32 -3.98
C LEU A 297 3.15 2.46 -4.54
N HIS A 298 2.96 3.68 -4.03
CA HIS A 298 3.75 4.83 -4.44
C HIS A 298 5.26 4.60 -4.22
N ASP A 299 5.65 4.17 -3.02
CA ASP A 299 7.05 3.91 -2.67
C ASP A 299 7.66 2.78 -3.52
N VAL A 300 6.90 1.73 -3.85
CA VAL A 300 7.33 0.67 -4.76
C VAL A 300 7.58 1.21 -6.16
N TYR A 301 6.69 2.00 -6.74
CA TYR A 301 6.90 2.53 -8.09
C TYR A 301 8.07 3.52 -8.16
N GLN A 302 8.38 4.23 -7.07
CA GLN A 302 9.52 5.13 -6.95
C GLN A 302 10.88 4.45 -6.68
N SER A 303 10.90 3.19 -6.23
CA SER A 303 12.13 2.52 -5.76
C SER A 303 13.09 2.01 -6.87
N GLY A 304 13.01 2.54 -8.09
CA GLY A 304 13.81 2.07 -9.24
C GLY A 304 13.60 0.57 -9.54
N GLU A 305 14.66 -0.12 -9.98
CA GLU A 305 14.61 -1.53 -10.44
C GLU A 305 14.50 -2.57 -9.31
N GLN A 306 14.59 -2.16 -8.04
CA GLN A 306 14.66 -3.09 -6.89
C GLN A 306 13.40 -3.97 -6.72
N PHE A 307 12.29 -3.59 -7.36
CA PHE A 307 10.98 -4.22 -7.24
C PHE A 307 10.40 -4.67 -8.58
N ASP A 308 11.24 -4.87 -9.61
CA ASP A 308 10.77 -5.21 -10.95
C ASP A 308 9.90 -6.46 -11.03
N ILE A 309 10.16 -7.48 -10.19
CA ILE A 309 9.36 -8.71 -10.17
C ILE A 309 7.93 -8.38 -9.72
N LEU A 310 7.81 -7.59 -8.65
CA LEU A 310 6.52 -7.17 -8.12
C LEU A 310 5.82 -6.20 -9.08
N LYS A 311 6.52 -5.19 -9.61
CA LYS A 311 5.98 -4.24 -10.59
C LYS A 311 5.43 -4.95 -11.82
N LYS A 312 6.15 -5.92 -12.38
CA LYS A 312 5.67 -6.72 -13.52
C LYS A 312 4.38 -7.46 -13.20
N LYS A 313 4.28 -8.06 -12.00
CA LYS A 313 3.05 -8.73 -11.56
C LYS A 313 1.89 -7.75 -11.39
N LEU A 314 2.14 -6.59 -10.76
CA LEU A 314 1.12 -5.55 -10.56
C LEU A 314 0.64 -4.96 -11.89
N ASN A 315 1.55 -4.64 -12.80
CA ASN A 315 1.24 -4.18 -14.15
C ASN A 315 0.39 -5.22 -14.90
N ALA A 316 0.76 -6.50 -14.84
CA ALA A 316 -0.02 -7.57 -15.47
C ALA A 316 -1.44 -7.70 -14.90
N LEU A 317 -1.61 -7.53 -13.58
CA LEU A 317 -2.93 -7.53 -12.95
C LEU A 317 -3.76 -6.30 -13.35
N ALA A 318 -3.14 -5.12 -13.43
CA ALA A 318 -3.81 -3.90 -13.88
C ALA A 318 -4.20 -3.98 -15.36
N CYS A 319 -3.38 -4.57 -16.22
CA CYS A 319 -3.73 -4.89 -17.61
C CYS A 319 -4.95 -5.82 -17.71
N GLY A 320 -5.24 -6.59 -16.66
CA GLY A 320 -6.45 -7.42 -16.56
C GLY A 320 -7.76 -6.63 -16.73
N VAL A 321 -7.75 -5.31 -16.52
CA VAL A 321 -8.89 -4.44 -16.87
C VAL A 321 -9.33 -4.60 -18.33
N PHE A 322 -8.38 -4.90 -19.22
CA PHE A 322 -8.59 -5.01 -20.66
C PHE A 322 -8.78 -6.47 -21.13
N SER A 323 -8.85 -7.44 -20.21
CA SER A 323 -8.92 -8.87 -20.58
C SER A 323 -10.27 -9.31 -21.16
N SER A 324 -11.34 -8.58 -20.85
CA SER A 324 -12.68 -8.87 -21.38
C SER A 324 -13.50 -7.60 -21.56
N SER A 325 -14.45 -7.64 -22.50
CA SER A 325 -15.35 -6.52 -22.78
C SER A 325 -16.20 -6.15 -21.56
N GLU A 326 -16.72 -7.14 -20.83
CA GLU A 326 -17.53 -6.92 -19.62
C GLU A 326 -16.74 -6.17 -18.55
N ARG A 327 -15.50 -6.59 -18.30
CA ARG A 327 -14.64 -5.96 -17.29
C ARG A 327 -14.27 -4.53 -17.67
N LEU A 328 -13.94 -4.32 -18.93
CA LEU A 328 -13.59 -3.00 -19.45
C LEU A 328 -14.77 -2.02 -19.33
N ILE A 329 -15.98 -2.47 -19.70
CA ILE A 329 -17.21 -1.66 -19.59
C ILE A 329 -17.49 -1.28 -18.13
N GLU A 330 -17.35 -2.21 -17.18
CA GLU A 330 -17.49 -1.90 -15.76
C GLU A 330 -16.52 -0.78 -15.34
N CYS A 331 -15.27 -0.90 -15.78
CA CYS A 331 -14.20 0.05 -15.46
C CYS A 331 -14.37 1.43 -16.12
N PHE A 332 -15.21 1.58 -17.15
CA PHE A 332 -15.56 2.91 -17.67
C PHE A 332 -16.18 3.80 -16.59
N THR A 333 -16.97 3.19 -15.69
CA THR A 333 -17.63 3.90 -14.59
C THR A 333 -16.87 3.75 -13.27
N VAL A 334 -16.45 2.53 -12.92
CA VAL A 334 -15.82 2.23 -11.62
C VAL A 334 -14.45 1.60 -11.84
N LEU A 335 -13.41 2.43 -11.88
CA LEU A 335 -12.01 1.98 -11.89
C LEU A 335 -11.42 2.08 -10.47
N PRO A 336 -10.96 0.97 -9.86
CA PRO A 336 -10.31 1.03 -8.55
C PRO A 336 -9.09 1.96 -8.55
N VAL A 337 -8.96 2.78 -7.49
CA VAL A 337 -7.91 3.82 -7.37
C VAL A 337 -6.51 3.25 -7.56
N ASN A 338 -6.22 2.08 -6.98
CA ASN A 338 -4.91 1.45 -7.10
C ASN A 338 -4.63 0.94 -8.52
N MET A 339 -5.65 0.44 -9.23
CA MET A 339 -5.50 0.03 -10.63
C MET A 339 -5.25 1.24 -11.52
N ARG A 340 -6.00 2.32 -11.29
CA ARG A 340 -5.78 3.60 -11.97
C ARG A 340 -4.34 4.10 -11.76
N PHE A 341 -3.88 4.14 -10.52
CA PHE A 341 -2.51 4.53 -10.19
C PHE A 341 -1.47 3.68 -10.94
N ILE A 342 -1.61 2.36 -10.96
CA ILE A 342 -0.68 1.46 -11.65
C ILE A 342 -0.68 1.74 -13.16
N LEU A 343 -1.84 1.90 -13.78
CA LEU A 343 -1.97 2.23 -15.21
C LEU A 343 -1.35 3.59 -15.54
N GLU A 344 -1.53 4.60 -14.69
CA GLU A 344 -0.88 5.91 -14.83
C GLU A 344 0.65 5.77 -14.76
N GLN A 345 1.18 4.97 -13.83
CA GLN A 345 2.62 4.71 -13.75
C GLN A 345 3.16 3.99 -14.98
N MET A 346 2.39 3.05 -15.56
CA MET A 346 2.76 2.38 -16.80
C MET A 346 2.86 3.37 -17.97
N GLN A 347 1.89 4.27 -18.13
CA GLN A 347 1.92 5.30 -19.16
C GLN A 347 3.11 6.25 -18.99
N LEU A 348 3.41 6.70 -17.77
CA LEU A 348 4.56 7.56 -17.49
C LEU A 348 5.90 6.88 -17.85
N GLN A 349 5.94 5.55 -17.82
CA GLN A 349 7.08 4.73 -18.22
C GLN A 349 7.07 4.36 -19.72
N GLY A 350 6.10 4.87 -20.50
CA GLY A 350 5.93 4.54 -21.92
C GLY A 350 5.45 3.11 -22.19
N GLN A 351 4.88 2.44 -21.18
CA GLN A 351 4.31 1.10 -21.32
C GLN A 351 2.82 1.22 -21.68
N HIS A 352 2.52 1.04 -22.96
CA HIS A 352 1.16 1.05 -23.48
C HIS A 352 0.58 -0.37 -23.61
N ILE A 353 -0.73 -0.45 -23.53
CA ILE A 353 -1.48 -1.71 -23.56
C ILE A 353 -1.93 -2.00 -24.99
N ARG A 354 -1.71 -3.24 -25.42
CA ARG A 354 -2.29 -3.76 -26.65
C ARG A 354 -3.38 -4.76 -26.32
N MET A 355 -4.63 -4.39 -26.57
CA MET A 355 -5.78 -5.28 -26.40
C MET A 355 -5.71 -6.42 -27.43
N GLU A 356 -5.88 -7.67 -26.97
CA GLU A 356 -6.03 -8.82 -27.88
C GLU A 356 -7.43 -8.88 -28.51
N GLY A 357 -8.43 -8.33 -27.83
CA GLY A 357 -9.80 -8.20 -28.33
C GLY A 357 -10.03 -6.98 -29.24
N SER A 358 -11.25 -6.84 -29.74
CA SER A 358 -11.63 -5.68 -30.56
C SER A 358 -11.69 -4.40 -29.71
N VAL A 359 -10.98 -3.37 -30.15
CA VAL A 359 -11.08 -2.00 -29.60
C VAL A 359 -12.44 -1.34 -29.93
N GLY A 360 -13.20 -1.97 -30.83
CA GLY A 360 -14.63 -1.74 -31.13
C GLY A 360 -15.53 -1.49 -29.95
N ILE A 361 -15.15 -2.04 -28.80
CA ILE A 361 -15.91 -1.95 -27.55
C ILE A 361 -16.09 -0.51 -27.04
N PHE A 362 -15.12 0.37 -27.28
CA PHE A 362 -15.23 1.78 -26.90
C PHE A 362 -16.36 2.46 -27.68
N ALA A 363 -16.42 2.24 -28.99
CA ALA A 363 -17.46 2.79 -29.85
C ALA A 363 -18.81 2.09 -29.63
N SER A 364 -18.85 0.76 -29.56
CA SER A 364 -20.09 0.00 -29.36
C SER A 364 -20.78 0.34 -28.04
N TRP A 365 -20.01 0.58 -26.97
CA TRP A 365 -20.58 0.98 -25.69
C TRP A 365 -21.37 2.30 -25.79
N PHE A 366 -20.87 3.31 -26.54
CA PHE A 366 -21.64 4.55 -26.76
C PHE A 366 -22.91 4.36 -27.59
N ARG A 367 -22.96 3.31 -28.44
CA ARG A 367 -24.16 2.97 -29.21
C ARG A 367 -25.26 2.39 -28.33
N ASP A 368 -24.86 1.54 -27.38
CA ASP A 368 -25.78 0.70 -26.61
C ASP A 368 -26.11 1.26 -25.20
N ALA A 369 -25.27 2.15 -24.65
CA ALA A 369 -25.40 2.59 -23.26
C ALA A 369 -26.58 3.55 -23.02
N GLU A 370 -27.25 3.35 -21.88
CA GLU A 370 -28.33 4.20 -21.38
C GLU A 370 -27.81 5.60 -20.98
N PRO A 371 -28.64 6.67 -21.08
CA PRO A 371 -28.20 8.06 -20.87
C PRO A 371 -27.48 8.28 -19.53
N ASP A 372 -28.04 7.73 -18.47
CA ASP A 372 -27.55 7.92 -17.11
C ASP A 372 -26.17 7.26 -16.89
N VAL A 373 -25.91 6.16 -17.60
CA VAL A 373 -24.63 5.43 -17.51
C VAL A 373 -23.54 6.16 -18.31
N VAL A 374 -23.91 6.70 -19.48
CA VAL A 374 -22.99 7.44 -20.35
C VAL A 374 -22.39 8.66 -19.63
N THR A 375 -23.21 9.36 -18.85
CA THR A 375 -22.80 10.56 -18.11
C THR A 375 -21.74 10.23 -17.04
N ASN A 376 -21.84 9.04 -16.43
CA ASN A 376 -21.00 8.60 -15.31
C ASN A 376 -19.71 7.86 -15.71
N ALA A 377 -19.44 7.69 -17.01
CA ALA A 377 -18.24 7.00 -17.49
C ALA A 377 -16.99 7.89 -17.50
N GLU A 378 -16.50 8.28 -16.31
CA GLU A 378 -15.37 9.20 -16.18
C GLU A 378 -14.02 8.60 -16.57
N ASN A 379 -13.89 7.27 -16.55
CA ASN A 379 -12.61 6.60 -16.77
C ASN A 379 -12.39 6.18 -18.24
N ILE A 380 -13.39 6.30 -19.12
CA ILE A 380 -13.29 5.80 -20.50
C ILE A 380 -12.14 6.44 -21.29
N HIS A 381 -11.99 7.77 -21.18
CA HIS A 381 -10.90 8.49 -21.87
C HIS A 381 -9.53 8.10 -21.30
N PHE A 382 -9.43 7.97 -19.98
CA PHE A 382 -8.21 7.49 -19.34
C PHE A 382 -7.83 6.08 -19.83
N LEU A 383 -8.76 5.14 -19.83
CA LEU A 383 -8.53 3.77 -20.28
C LEU A 383 -8.17 3.71 -21.77
N TRP A 384 -8.79 4.53 -22.61
CA TRP A 384 -8.38 4.72 -24.01
C TRP A 384 -6.93 5.21 -24.11
N SER A 385 -6.54 6.19 -23.28
CA SER A 385 -5.19 6.74 -23.31
C SER A 385 -4.11 5.72 -22.93
N CYS A 386 -4.47 4.63 -22.22
CA CYS A 386 -3.55 3.55 -21.87
C CYS A 386 -3.20 2.65 -23.06
N LEU A 387 -3.98 2.69 -24.15
CA LEU A 387 -3.75 1.86 -25.33
C LEU A 387 -2.52 2.31 -26.12
N ASP A 388 -2.01 1.41 -26.96
CA ASP A 388 -0.98 1.74 -27.95
C ASP A 388 -1.51 2.70 -29.02
N ASP A 389 -0.61 3.46 -29.67
CA ASP A 389 -0.96 4.53 -30.62
C ASP A 389 -1.90 4.04 -31.74
N THR A 390 -1.63 2.85 -32.28
CA THR A 390 -2.42 2.26 -33.37
C THR A 390 -3.85 1.97 -32.91
N GLN A 391 -4.01 1.40 -31.71
CA GLN A 391 -5.33 1.13 -31.16
C GLN A 391 -6.06 2.42 -30.77
N ARG A 392 -5.35 3.44 -30.29
CA ARG A 392 -5.93 4.74 -29.99
C ARG A 392 -6.52 5.41 -31.22
N GLU A 393 -5.79 5.42 -32.33
CA GLU A 393 -6.27 5.94 -33.62
C GLU A 393 -7.49 5.17 -34.11
N THR A 394 -7.45 3.83 -34.05
CA THR A 394 -8.59 3.00 -34.46
C THR A 394 -9.86 3.32 -33.67
N VAL A 395 -9.75 3.53 -32.35
CA VAL A 395 -10.90 3.95 -31.52
C VAL A 395 -11.40 5.33 -31.92
N LEU A 396 -10.52 6.30 -32.22
CA LEU A 396 -10.95 7.63 -32.64
C LEU A 396 -11.70 7.59 -33.97
N ASP A 397 -11.24 6.78 -34.92
CA ASP A 397 -11.92 6.57 -36.21
C ASP A 397 -13.32 5.98 -36.00
N GLU A 398 -13.44 4.95 -35.17
CA GLU A 398 -14.74 4.33 -34.89
C GLU A 398 -15.68 5.26 -34.09
N LEU A 399 -15.15 6.09 -33.19
CA LEU A 399 -15.93 7.11 -32.48
C LEU A 399 -16.41 8.21 -33.44
N HIS A 400 -15.58 8.58 -34.42
CA HIS A 400 -15.98 9.50 -35.49
C HIS A 400 -17.15 8.92 -36.31
N ASP A 401 -17.08 7.64 -36.68
CA ASP A 401 -18.18 6.94 -37.35
C ASP A 401 -19.48 6.99 -36.52
N VAL A 402 -19.40 6.76 -35.19
CA VAL A 402 -20.56 6.85 -34.29
C VAL A 402 -21.19 8.24 -34.29
N LEU A 403 -20.39 9.32 -34.43
CA LEU A 403 -20.95 10.67 -34.55
C LEU A 403 -21.79 10.86 -35.81
N LEU A 404 -21.46 10.17 -36.90
CA LEU A 404 -22.13 10.25 -38.20
C LEU A 404 -23.38 9.36 -38.30
N GLU A 405 -23.45 8.27 -37.54
CA GLU A 405 -24.55 7.30 -37.55
C GLU A 405 -25.88 7.95 -37.15
N ARG A 406 -26.92 7.88 -38.01
CA ARG A 406 -28.21 8.58 -37.79
C ARG A 406 -29.01 8.12 -36.56
N HIS A 407 -28.91 6.84 -36.19
CA HIS A 407 -29.75 6.24 -35.15
C HIS A 407 -29.20 6.41 -33.73
N ILE A 408 -27.98 6.93 -33.59
CA ILE A 408 -27.38 7.19 -32.29
C ILE A 408 -28.09 8.35 -31.61
N ARG A 409 -28.23 8.26 -30.28
CA ARG A 409 -28.87 9.29 -29.46
C ARG A 409 -27.99 10.55 -29.39
N ILE A 410 -28.62 11.71 -29.23
CA ILE A 410 -27.89 12.98 -29.13
C ILE A 410 -26.99 13.00 -27.90
N ASP A 411 -27.46 12.49 -26.75
CA ASP A 411 -26.69 12.44 -25.50
C ASP A 411 -25.41 11.62 -25.65
N SER A 412 -25.46 10.48 -26.36
CA SER A 412 -24.27 9.66 -26.63
C SER A 412 -23.23 10.43 -27.42
N ARG A 413 -23.65 11.19 -28.46
CA ARG A 413 -22.73 12.04 -29.23
C ARG A 413 -22.13 13.16 -28.40
N ILE A 414 -22.96 13.82 -27.58
CA ILE A 414 -22.49 14.88 -26.67
C ILE A 414 -21.47 14.30 -25.69
N ALA A 415 -21.69 13.08 -25.18
CA ALA A 415 -20.77 12.44 -24.27
C ALA A 415 -19.44 12.05 -24.94
N ILE A 416 -19.47 11.50 -26.17
CA ILE A 416 -18.25 11.25 -26.95
C ILE A 416 -17.44 12.55 -27.06
N ILE A 417 -18.08 13.63 -27.51
CA ILE A 417 -17.41 14.94 -27.66
C ILE A 417 -16.89 15.43 -26.31
N THR A 418 -17.70 15.36 -25.26
CA THR A 418 -17.29 15.78 -23.92
C THR A 418 -16.02 15.08 -23.46
N ARG A 419 -15.91 13.76 -23.71
CA ARG A 419 -14.77 12.95 -23.27
C ARG A 419 -13.57 13.03 -24.21
N PHE A 420 -13.76 13.23 -25.51
CA PHE A 420 -12.70 13.15 -26.53
C PHE A 420 -12.51 14.44 -27.34
N HIS A 421 -13.03 15.59 -26.89
CA HIS A 421 -12.98 16.84 -27.65
C HIS A 421 -11.58 17.33 -28.04
N ASN A 422 -10.53 16.93 -27.31
CA ASN A 422 -9.16 17.37 -27.60
C ASN A 422 -8.51 16.52 -28.71
N GLU A 423 -8.95 15.27 -28.86
CA GLU A 423 -8.36 14.29 -29.76
C GLU A 423 -9.24 14.01 -30.97
N LEU A 424 -10.56 14.20 -30.85
CA LEU A 424 -11.54 13.96 -31.90
C LEU A 424 -11.79 15.23 -32.70
N SER A 425 -11.45 15.19 -33.98
CA SER A 425 -11.79 16.24 -34.96
C SER A 425 -12.87 15.76 -35.91
N PHE A 426 -13.79 16.65 -36.25
CA PHE A 426 -14.79 16.35 -37.25
C PHE A 426 -14.18 16.38 -38.65
N ILE A 427 -14.05 15.21 -39.26
CA ILE A 427 -13.71 15.07 -40.68
C ILE A 427 -15.02 14.95 -41.46
N GLU A 428 -15.25 15.86 -42.40
CA GLU A 428 -16.49 15.89 -43.16
C GLU A 428 -16.52 14.76 -44.21
N PRO A 429 -17.57 13.89 -44.22
CA PRO A 429 -17.65 12.80 -45.17
C PRO A 429 -17.92 13.31 -46.59
N GLU A 430 -17.35 12.62 -47.58
CA GLU A 430 -17.50 12.96 -49.01
C GLU A 430 -18.95 12.82 -49.49
N LYS A 431 -19.76 11.97 -48.83
CA LYS A 431 -21.17 11.70 -49.18
C LYS A 431 -22.12 12.49 -48.27
N ALA A 432 -23.10 13.20 -48.86
CA ALA A 432 -23.95 14.17 -48.17
C ALA A 432 -24.94 13.62 -47.11
N VAL A 433 -25.07 12.31 -46.93
CA VAL A 433 -26.17 11.66 -46.18
C VAL A 433 -25.96 11.70 -44.65
N GLU A 434 -24.74 11.91 -44.19
CA GLU A 434 -24.32 11.74 -42.78
C GLU A 434 -24.26 13.06 -41.97
N ARG A 435 -24.53 14.21 -42.62
CA ARG A 435 -24.39 15.55 -42.01
C ARG A 435 -25.51 15.92 -41.04
N ARG A 436 -26.67 15.28 -41.14
CA ARG A 436 -27.84 15.53 -40.28
C ARG A 436 -27.57 15.26 -38.80
N ALA A 437 -26.76 14.24 -38.50
CA ALA A 437 -26.42 13.89 -37.11
C ALA A 437 -25.62 15.01 -36.42
N ILE A 438 -24.69 15.63 -37.15
CA ILE A 438 -23.89 16.77 -36.68
C ILE A 438 -24.73 18.05 -36.61
N ALA A 439 -25.60 18.28 -37.59
CA ALA A 439 -26.48 19.46 -37.59
C ALA A 439 -27.36 19.54 -36.33
N ALA A 440 -27.81 18.40 -35.81
CA ALA A 440 -28.60 18.33 -34.57
C ALA A 440 -27.81 18.79 -33.33
N LEU A 441 -26.48 18.68 -33.32
CA LEU A 441 -25.64 19.08 -32.19
C LEU A 441 -25.59 20.60 -32.00
N PHE A 442 -25.77 21.39 -33.07
CA PHE A 442 -25.82 22.86 -32.94
C PHE A 442 -26.94 23.30 -32.01
N SER A 443 -28.15 22.78 -32.19
CA SER A 443 -29.28 23.10 -31.31
C SER A 443 -29.03 22.69 -29.85
N ALA A 444 -28.33 21.57 -29.62
CA ALA A 444 -28.00 21.10 -28.27
C ALA A 444 -26.81 21.84 -27.62
N SER A 445 -26.05 22.62 -28.39
CA SER A 445 -24.86 23.30 -27.91
C SER A 445 -25.12 24.64 -27.21
N VAL A 446 -26.34 25.18 -27.33
CA VAL A 446 -26.73 26.45 -26.69
C VAL A 446 -26.53 26.38 -25.17
N ASP A 447 -26.89 25.25 -24.56
CA ASP A 447 -26.76 25.01 -23.11
C ASP A 447 -25.50 24.21 -22.73
N ASN A 448 -24.61 23.92 -23.69
CA ASN A 448 -23.41 23.11 -23.45
C ASN A 448 -22.15 23.82 -23.99
N VAL A 449 -21.42 24.47 -23.07
CA VAL A 449 -20.22 25.26 -23.37
C VAL A 449 -19.12 24.45 -24.05
N LEU A 450 -18.92 23.19 -23.64
CA LEU A 450 -17.85 22.37 -24.21
C LEU A 450 -18.21 21.94 -25.63
N LEU A 451 -19.48 21.58 -25.87
CA LEU A 451 -19.98 21.24 -27.19
C LEU A 451 -19.92 22.44 -28.14
N SER A 452 -20.33 23.64 -27.71
CA SER A 452 -20.26 24.83 -28.55
C SER A 452 -18.82 25.20 -28.91
N GLN A 453 -17.90 25.13 -27.94
CA GLN A 453 -16.47 25.34 -28.19
C GLN A 453 -15.88 24.29 -29.15
N TRP A 454 -16.25 23.02 -28.99
CA TRP A 454 -15.79 21.97 -29.89
C TRP A 454 -16.31 22.20 -31.31
N LEU A 455 -17.62 22.46 -31.47
CA LEU A 455 -18.23 22.77 -32.77
C LEU A 455 -17.56 23.99 -33.42
N ASP A 456 -17.34 25.06 -32.66
CA ASP A 456 -16.73 26.30 -33.17
C ASP A 456 -15.32 26.09 -33.76
N ARG A 457 -14.56 25.13 -33.21
CA ARG A 457 -13.21 24.79 -33.69
C ARG A 457 -13.20 23.93 -34.96
N GLN A 458 -14.33 23.33 -35.34
CA GLN A 458 -14.39 22.45 -36.50
C GLN A 458 -14.48 23.24 -37.82
N THR A 459 -14.13 22.58 -38.92
CA THR A 459 -14.28 23.12 -40.27
C THR A 459 -15.49 22.49 -40.95
N PHE A 460 -16.46 23.31 -41.36
CA PHE A 460 -17.69 22.85 -42.00
C PHE A 460 -17.90 23.46 -43.38
N SER A 461 -18.23 22.62 -44.37
CA SER A 461 -18.62 23.05 -45.70
C SER A 461 -20.14 23.21 -45.82
N PHE A 462 -20.74 24.13 -45.05
CA PHE A 462 -22.21 24.32 -44.98
C PHE A 462 -22.90 24.49 -46.34
N SER A 463 -22.20 25.00 -47.36
CA SER A 463 -22.71 25.10 -48.74
C SER A 463 -23.03 23.75 -49.38
N SER A 464 -22.40 22.68 -48.91
CA SER A 464 -22.60 21.31 -49.39
C SER A 464 -23.67 20.56 -48.60
N TRP A 465 -24.17 21.13 -47.50
CA TRP A 465 -25.16 20.49 -46.64
C TRP A 465 -26.55 20.50 -47.28
N SER A 466 -27.43 19.60 -46.82
CA SER A 466 -28.82 19.65 -47.25
C SER A 466 -29.45 21.00 -46.83
N PRO A 467 -30.38 21.58 -47.61
CA PRO A 467 -30.97 22.87 -47.29
C PRO A 467 -31.64 22.93 -45.91
N GLU A 468 -32.14 21.80 -45.40
CA GLU A 468 -32.73 21.72 -44.05
C GLU A 468 -31.65 21.76 -42.97
N ASP A 469 -30.65 20.88 -43.05
CA ASP A 469 -29.61 20.76 -42.04
C ASP A 469 -28.74 22.04 -41.97
N ALA A 470 -28.45 22.63 -43.14
CA ALA A 470 -27.75 23.91 -43.24
C ALA A 470 -28.53 25.04 -42.57
N ARG A 471 -29.87 25.09 -42.77
CA ARG A 471 -30.73 26.09 -42.13
C ARG A 471 -30.77 25.94 -40.62
N THR A 472 -30.86 24.72 -40.11
CA THR A 472 -30.83 24.42 -38.67
C THR A 472 -29.55 24.92 -38.02
N ALA A 473 -28.38 24.51 -38.54
CA ALA A 473 -27.09 24.92 -38.01
C ALA A 473 -26.87 26.43 -38.13
N THR A 474 -27.16 27.02 -39.30
CA THR A 474 -26.98 28.46 -39.55
C THR A 474 -27.87 29.31 -38.66
N SER A 475 -29.15 28.95 -38.48
CA SER A 475 -30.08 29.66 -37.59
C SER A 475 -29.57 29.65 -36.15
N CYS A 476 -29.10 28.49 -35.67
CA CYS A 476 -28.53 28.38 -34.33
C CYS A 476 -27.27 29.24 -34.16
N ILE A 477 -26.36 29.22 -35.13
CA ILE A 477 -25.13 30.03 -35.12
C ILE A 477 -25.46 31.53 -35.13
N MET A 478 -26.41 31.96 -35.97
CA MET A 478 -26.77 33.38 -36.08
C MET A 478 -27.45 33.90 -34.81
N ASN A 479 -28.32 33.10 -34.20
CA ASN A 479 -29.04 33.49 -32.98
C ASN A 479 -28.15 33.47 -31.73
N ASN A 480 -26.99 32.80 -31.77
CA ASN A 480 -26.05 32.65 -30.66
C ASN A 480 -24.62 32.91 -31.14
N SER A 481 -24.40 34.01 -31.87
CA SER A 481 -23.11 34.30 -32.54
C SER A 481 -21.91 34.39 -31.58
N GLU A 482 -22.17 34.75 -30.33
CA GLU A 482 -21.19 34.91 -29.25
C GLU A 482 -20.56 33.59 -28.80
N ILE A 483 -21.26 32.45 -28.96
CA ILE A 483 -20.71 31.12 -28.63
C ILE A 483 -20.03 30.44 -29.84
N PHE A 484 -20.12 31.01 -31.05
CA PHE A 484 -19.46 30.51 -32.28
C PHE A 484 -18.58 31.54 -33.01
N PRO A 485 -17.62 32.20 -32.32
CA PRO A 485 -16.83 33.26 -32.92
C PRO A 485 -15.94 32.79 -34.09
N LEU A 486 -15.36 31.59 -34.04
CA LEU A 486 -14.48 31.07 -35.08
C LEU A 486 -15.24 30.73 -36.35
N ILE A 487 -16.40 30.08 -36.24
CA ILE A 487 -17.26 29.79 -37.40
C ILE A 487 -17.71 31.08 -38.07
N CYS A 488 -18.17 32.07 -37.29
CA CYS A 488 -18.58 33.38 -37.81
C CYS A 488 -17.41 34.09 -38.52
N ARG A 489 -16.19 33.92 -38.02
CA ARG A 489 -14.98 34.51 -38.61
C ARG A 489 -14.45 33.75 -39.82
N ASN A 490 -14.58 32.43 -39.89
CA ASN A 490 -13.88 31.61 -40.87
C ASN A 490 -14.80 31.15 -42.01
N SER A 491 -16.09 30.97 -41.75
CA SER A 491 -17.04 30.50 -42.77
C SER A 491 -17.60 31.64 -43.61
N GLN A 492 -17.22 31.70 -44.89
CA GLN A 492 -17.80 32.67 -45.84
C GLN A 492 -19.30 32.46 -46.04
N TYR A 493 -19.78 31.22 -45.92
CA TYR A 493 -21.19 30.89 -46.02
C TYR A 493 -22.04 31.55 -44.93
N ILE A 494 -21.53 31.59 -43.69
CA ILE A 494 -22.19 32.22 -42.55
C ILE A 494 -22.06 33.75 -42.65
N LYS A 495 -20.87 34.28 -42.97
CA LYS A 495 -20.65 35.73 -43.16
C LYS A 495 -21.63 36.36 -44.15
N ASN A 496 -21.82 35.73 -45.30
CA ASN A 496 -22.72 36.24 -46.34
C ASN A 496 -24.19 36.33 -45.90
N ARG A 497 -24.58 35.58 -44.86
CA ARG A 497 -25.94 35.57 -44.28
C ARG A 497 -26.10 36.45 -43.05
N MET A 498 -25.00 36.83 -42.41
CA MET A 498 -24.99 37.82 -41.32
C MET A 498 -25.01 39.28 -41.81
N LEU A 499 -24.71 39.51 -43.10
CA LEU A 499 -24.85 40.83 -43.70
C LEU A 499 -26.34 41.19 -43.78
N PRO A 500 -26.76 42.41 -43.37
CA PRO A 500 -28.14 42.82 -43.50
C PRO A 500 -28.57 42.72 -44.96
N GLU A 501 -29.73 42.10 -45.22
CA GLU A 501 -30.37 42.10 -46.53
C GLU A 501 -30.32 43.52 -47.10
N LYS A 502 -29.65 43.68 -48.25
CA LYS A 502 -29.73 44.92 -49.01
C LYS A 502 -31.21 45.15 -49.30
N ALA A 503 -31.76 46.24 -48.77
CA ALA A 503 -33.11 46.69 -49.08
C ALA A 503 -33.28 46.72 -50.60
N ASP A 504 -34.26 45.97 -51.10
CA ASP A 504 -34.79 46.10 -52.44
C ASP A 504 -35.23 47.55 -52.64
N VAL A 505 -34.48 48.29 -53.46
CA VAL A 505 -34.99 49.52 -54.06
C VAL A 505 -35.75 49.08 -55.30
N THR A 506 -37.02 48.74 -55.13
CA THR A 506 -37.98 48.78 -56.24
C THR A 506 -38.28 50.24 -56.52
N GLU A 507 -37.87 50.71 -57.70
CA GLU A 507 -38.44 51.88 -58.37
C GLU A 507 -39.96 51.72 -58.42
N ASP A 508 -40.70 52.76 -58.07
CA ASP A 508 -42.00 52.98 -58.69
C ASP A 508 -42.19 54.46 -59.03
N SER A 509 -42.63 54.60 -60.27
CA SER A 509 -42.92 55.81 -61.02
C SER A 509 -44.02 56.65 -60.37
N ASP A 510 -43.81 57.97 -60.31
CA ASP A 510 -44.90 58.94 -60.16
C ASP A 510 -44.93 59.90 -61.35
N THR A 511 -45.90 59.69 -62.23
CA THR A 511 -46.42 60.71 -63.16
C THR A 511 -47.72 61.30 -62.61
N PHE A 512 -47.64 62.59 -62.20
CA PHE A 512 -48.62 63.73 -62.27
C PHE A 512 -50.07 63.56 -61.72
N PRO A 513 -50.89 64.62 -61.45
CA PRO A 513 -50.81 66.03 -61.91
C PRO A 513 -51.17 67.17 -60.90
N ASP A 514 -50.59 68.36 -61.07
CA ASP A 514 -51.20 69.67 -61.45
C ASP A 514 -50.20 70.82 -61.22
#